data_AF-A0A2E7QGI1-F1
#
_entry.id   AF-A0A2E7QGI1-F1
#
_cell.length_a   1.000
_cell.length_b   1.000
_cell.length_c   1.000
_cell.angle_alpha   90.00
_cell.angle_beta   90.00
_cell.angle_gamma   90.00
#
_symmetry.space_group_name_H-M   'P 1'
#
loop_
_entity.id
_entity.type
_entity.pdbx_description
1 polymer ?
#
loop_
_entity_poly.entity_id
_entity_poly.type
_entity_poly.pdbx_seq_one_letter_code
_entity_poly.pdbx_strand_id
1 'polypeptide(L)'
;MLTNWARDKGFGMGKVVGYIPAPIGGLRRKLAHVGTIFSITPQNMKCWNEWWRIIRVDQYVIFFFGALLGMVLPAILYTSFVSSETVSSGMAVAAELAGIIGDKYGLPLAYTVAMLGAWILFKTQLLILEGTVRSVTDLLWSSSRRIREWRRGDARALYYSILALTVVWGLIALRMTQPIILLQLSANMAGLVFVVSSLKILHINTTLLPPEIRPSLWRRGALVLMAIFYGSFVLLWLIGGFLPTP
;
A
#
# COMPACT_ATOMS: atom_id res chain seq x y z
N MET A 1 2.39 -2.91 3.61
CA MET A 1 1.95 -1.98 4.68
C MET A 1 1.52 -2.70 5.94
N LEU A 2 0.56 -3.65 5.84
CA LEU A 2 0.10 -4.45 6.98
C LEU A 2 1.25 -5.15 7.75
N THR A 3 2.20 -5.74 7.03
CA THR A 3 3.37 -6.40 7.63
C THR A 3 4.22 -5.46 8.49
N ASN A 4 4.36 -4.20 8.05
CA ASN A 4 5.13 -3.20 8.79
C ASN A 4 4.38 -2.72 10.03
N TRP A 5 3.06 -2.49 9.91
CA TRP A 5 2.22 -2.15 11.04
C TRP A 5 2.18 -3.26 12.10
N ALA A 6 2.03 -4.52 11.65
CA ALA A 6 2.04 -5.68 12.54
C ALA A 6 3.41 -5.84 13.24
N ARG A 7 4.50 -5.57 12.53
CA ARG A 7 5.85 -5.52 13.10
C ARG A 7 6.00 -4.42 14.14
N ASP A 8 5.58 -3.20 13.83
CA ASP A 8 5.72 -2.03 14.71
C ASP A 8 4.86 -2.15 15.98
N LYS A 9 3.69 -2.79 15.89
CA LYS A 9 2.85 -3.16 17.05
C LYS A 9 3.36 -4.37 17.82
N GLY A 10 4.38 -5.07 17.32
CA GLY A 10 4.93 -6.26 17.94
C GLY A 10 4.02 -7.48 17.88
N PHE A 11 3.11 -7.55 16.90
CA PHE A 11 2.27 -8.73 16.72
C PHE A 11 3.08 -9.92 16.17
N GLY A 12 2.79 -11.11 16.70
CA GLY A 12 3.46 -12.35 16.31
C GLY A 12 4.98 -12.25 16.42
N MET A 13 5.68 -12.65 15.36
CA MET A 13 7.16 -12.60 15.30
C MET A 13 7.72 -11.17 15.28
N GLY A 14 6.89 -10.14 15.04
CA GLY A 14 7.29 -8.73 15.11
C GLY A 14 7.84 -8.31 16.47
N LYS A 15 7.39 -8.95 17.57
CA LYS A 15 7.91 -8.72 18.93
C LYS A 15 9.40 -9.02 19.07
N VAL A 16 9.91 -9.95 18.25
CA VAL A 16 11.27 -10.51 18.35
C VAL A 16 12.24 -9.83 17.36
N VAL A 17 11.74 -9.35 16.22
CA VAL A 17 12.55 -8.79 15.11
C VAL A 17 12.91 -7.30 15.32
N GLY A 18 12.16 -6.57 16.16
CA GLY A 18 12.35 -5.14 16.40
C GLY A 18 11.68 -4.23 15.35
N TYR A 19 11.75 -2.91 15.53
CA TYR A 19 11.13 -1.91 14.65
C TYR A 19 12.06 -0.70 14.45
N ILE A 20 11.84 0.09 13.39
CA ILE A 20 12.57 1.34 13.14
C ILE A 20 11.90 2.44 13.99
N PRO A 21 12.56 2.99 15.02
CA PRO A 21 11.92 3.94 15.93
C PRO A 21 11.77 5.33 15.30
N ALA A 22 10.67 6.01 15.64
CA ALA A 22 10.36 7.40 15.28
C ALA A 22 11.49 8.39 15.64
N PRO A 23 11.61 9.53 14.93
CA PRO A 23 12.74 10.47 15.06
C PRO A 23 12.88 11.04 16.47
N ILE A 24 11.76 11.29 17.15
CA ILE A 24 11.70 11.85 18.50
C ILE A 24 10.92 10.86 19.38
N GLY A 25 11.51 10.45 20.51
CA GLY A 25 10.83 9.67 21.56
C GLY A 25 10.72 8.16 21.38
N GLY A 26 11.19 7.56 20.28
CA GLY A 26 11.10 6.10 20.07
C GLY A 26 12.15 5.30 20.85
N LEU A 27 11.72 4.28 21.59
CA LEU A 27 12.58 3.31 22.28
C LEU A 27 13.52 2.61 21.28
N ARG A 28 14.83 2.66 21.54
CA ARG A 28 15.85 2.05 20.68
C ARG A 28 15.84 0.54 20.83
N ARG A 29 15.35 -0.19 19.84
CA ARG A 29 15.60 -1.64 19.71
C ARG A 29 16.41 -1.90 18.44
N LYS A 30 17.42 -2.78 18.53
CA LYS A 30 18.21 -3.21 17.37
C LYS A 30 17.28 -3.95 16.40
N LEU A 31 17.24 -3.51 15.15
CA LEU A 31 16.52 -4.20 14.09
C LEU A 31 17.28 -5.49 13.76
N ALA A 32 16.65 -6.65 13.93
CA ALA A 32 17.25 -7.92 13.53
C ALA A 32 17.37 -7.97 11.99
N HIS A 33 18.53 -8.41 11.51
CA HIS A 33 18.80 -8.54 10.07
C HIS A 33 18.05 -9.72 9.44
N VAL A 34 17.85 -10.79 10.20
CA VAL A 34 17.28 -12.04 9.71
C VAL A 34 15.91 -12.22 10.36
N GLY A 35 14.95 -12.73 9.59
CA GLY A 35 13.66 -13.13 10.13
C GLY A 35 13.82 -14.22 11.19
N THR A 36 12.89 -14.29 12.13
CA THR A 36 12.87 -15.33 13.16
C THR A 36 11.81 -16.37 12.81
N ILE A 37 12.16 -17.65 13.00
CA ILE A 37 11.22 -18.78 12.90
C ILE A 37 10.86 -19.26 14.30
N PHE A 38 9.64 -19.79 14.46
CA PHE A 38 9.21 -20.43 15.70
C PHE A 38 9.17 -21.95 15.51
N SER A 39 9.50 -22.70 16.56
CA SER A 39 9.42 -24.16 16.52
C SER A 39 7.97 -24.61 16.48
N ILE A 40 7.66 -25.63 15.67
CA ILE A 40 6.32 -26.22 15.53
C ILE A 40 6.00 -27.04 16.79
N THR A 41 5.57 -26.35 17.84
CA THR A 41 5.06 -26.95 19.08
C THR A 41 3.55 -26.72 19.19
N PRO A 42 2.80 -27.58 19.90
CA PRO A 42 1.35 -27.41 20.07
C PRO A 42 0.98 -26.04 20.66
N GLN A 43 1.80 -25.53 21.59
CA GLN A 43 1.63 -24.21 22.20
C GLN A 43 1.77 -23.09 21.16
N ASN A 44 2.85 -23.11 20.35
CA ASN A 44 3.11 -22.09 19.35
C ASN A 44 2.07 -22.11 18.24
N MET A 45 1.59 -23.29 17.85
CA MET A 45 0.53 -23.44 16.85
C MET A 45 -0.81 -22.87 17.33
N LYS A 46 -1.13 -22.98 18.64
CA LYS A 46 -2.31 -22.30 19.21
C LYS A 46 -2.18 -20.78 19.07
N CYS A 47 -1.05 -20.20 19.49
CA CYS A 47 -0.82 -18.76 19.36
C CYS A 47 -0.84 -18.29 17.90
N TRP A 48 -0.27 -19.06 16.98
CA TRP A 48 -0.31 -18.78 15.54
C TRP A 48 -1.75 -18.73 15.02
N ASN A 49 -2.58 -19.71 15.37
CA ASN A 49 -3.97 -19.79 14.92
C ASN A 49 -4.83 -18.63 15.46
N GLU A 50 -4.62 -18.25 16.72
CA GLU A 50 -5.27 -17.08 17.33
C GLU A 50 -4.87 -15.79 16.63
N TRP A 51 -3.56 -15.57 16.43
CA TRP A 51 -3.06 -14.43 15.68
C TRP A 51 -3.62 -14.40 14.25
N TRP A 52 -3.65 -15.55 13.57
CA TRP A 52 -4.21 -15.65 12.22
C TRP A 52 -5.72 -15.39 12.18
N ARG A 53 -6.47 -15.71 13.24
CA ARG A 53 -7.88 -15.33 13.38
C ARG A 53 -8.03 -13.81 13.41
N ILE A 54 -7.21 -13.11 14.19
CA ILE A 54 -7.25 -11.65 14.30
C ILE A 54 -6.94 -11.01 12.94
N ILE A 55 -5.87 -11.46 12.26
CA ILE A 55 -5.50 -10.94 10.94
C ILE A 55 -6.61 -11.17 9.91
N ARG A 56 -7.29 -12.32 9.94
CA ARG A 56 -8.44 -12.56 9.05
C ARG A 56 -9.58 -11.58 9.30
N VAL A 57 -9.94 -11.33 10.56
CA VAL A 57 -11.00 -10.37 10.90
C VAL A 57 -10.60 -8.97 10.46
N ASP A 58 -9.37 -8.56 10.74
CA ASP A 58 -8.86 -7.25 10.29
C ASP A 58 -8.92 -7.10 8.76
N GLN A 59 -8.48 -8.09 8.00
CA GLN A 59 -8.46 -7.99 6.54
C GLN A 59 -9.84 -8.11 5.89
N TYR A 60 -10.68 -9.05 6.34
CA TYR A 60 -12.00 -9.29 5.73
C TYR A 60 -13.08 -8.38 6.29
N VAL A 61 -13.05 -8.03 7.57
CA VAL A 61 -14.10 -7.21 8.19
C VAL A 61 -13.70 -5.75 8.12
N ILE A 62 -12.55 -5.39 8.69
CA ILE A 62 -12.18 -3.97 8.85
C ILE A 62 -11.74 -3.40 7.50
N PHE A 63 -10.78 -4.05 6.83
CA PHE A 63 -10.22 -3.53 5.59
C PHE A 63 -11.19 -3.69 4.42
N PHE A 64 -11.70 -4.90 4.14
CA PHE A 64 -12.54 -5.11 2.98
C PHE A 64 -13.88 -4.37 3.05
N PHE A 65 -14.66 -4.47 4.14
CA PHE A 65 -15.91 -3.69 4.23
C PHE A 65 -15.64 -2.19 4.41
N GLY A 66 -14.61 -1.80 5.15
CA GLY A 66 -14.23 -0.38 5.27
C GLY A 66 -13.86 0.23 3.92
N ALA A 67 -13.08 -0.48 3.10
CA ALA A 67 -12.76 -0.06 1.74
C ALA A 67 -13.99 -0.05 0.83
N LEU A 68 -14.85 -1.07 0.92
CA LEU A 68 -16.10 -1.14 0.15
C LEU A 68 -17.00 0.07 0.46
N LEU A 69 -17.24 0.38 1.73
CA LEU A 69 -18.00 1.56 2.14
C LEU A 69 -17.31 2.85 1.70
N GLY A 70 -15.98 2.91 1.83
CA GLY A 70 -15.17 4.04 1.38
C GLY A 70 -15.22 4.28 -0.14
N MET A 71 -15.55 3.26 -0.93
CA MET A 71 -15.78 3.40 -2.38
C MET A 71 -17.24 3.70 -2.70
N VAL A 72 -18.17 2.96 -2.10
CA VAL A 72 -19.61 3.03 -2.40
C VAL A 72 -20.23 4.35 -1.95
N LEU A 73 -19.92 4.83 -0.74
CA LEU A 73 -20.53 6.06 -0.23
C LEU A 73 -20.18 7.30 -1.07
N PRO A 74 -18.91 7.56 -1.42
CA PRO A 74 -18.58 8.67 -2.31
C PRO A 74 -19.13 8.47 -3.73
N ALA A 75 -19.20 7.23 -4.23
CA ALA A 75 -19.78 6.94 -5.53
C ALA A 75 -21.28 7.29 -5.59
N ILE A 76 -22.07 6.85 -4.60
CA ILE A 76 -23.49 7.19 -4.48
C ILE A 76 -23.69 8.70 -4.38
N LEU A 77 -22.86 9.37 -3.57
CA LEU A 77 -22.91 10.82 -3.40
C LEU A 77 -22.66 11.51 -4.75
N TYR A 78 -21.62 11.11 -5.47
CA TYR A 78 -21.28 11.68 -6.77
C TYR A 78 -22.42 11.47 -7.78
N THR A 79 -22.93 10.25 -7.94
CA THR A 79 -24.01 9.96 -8.90
C THR A 79 -25.35 10.59 -8.54
N SER A 80 -25.55 11.00 -7.29
CA SER A 80 -26.78 11.69 -6.86
C SER A 80 -26.79 13.18 -7.23
N PHE A 81 -25.61 13.78 -7.45
CA PHE A 81 -25.46 15.21 -7.73
C PHE A 81 -24.94 15.49 -9.14
N VAL A 82 -24.19 14.57 -9.74
CA VAL A 82 -23.62 14.71 -11.08
C VAL A 82 -24.39 13.82 -12.06
N SER A 83 -25.03 14.45 -13.04
CA SER A 83 -25.66 13.77 -14.16
C SER A 83 -24.62 13.31 -15.18
N SER A 84 -24.84 12.17 -15.83
CA SER A 84 -23.90 11.55 -16.78
C SER A 84 -23.52 12.45 -17.97
N GLU A 85 -24.30 13.50 -18.23
CA GLU A 85 -24.09 14.47 -19.32
C GLU A 85 -23.07 15.56 -18.99
N THR A 86 -22.77 15.80 -17.71
CA THR A 86 -21.82 16.82 -17.24
C THR A 86 -20.48 16.26 -16.80
N VAL A 87 -20.26 14.95 -16.97
CA VAL A 87 -19.02 14.28 -16.57
C VAL A 87 -17.86 14.80 -17.40
N SER A 88 -17.10 15.73 -16.82
CA SER A 88 -15.77 16.05 -17.33
C SER A 88 -14.86 14.86 -17.04
N SER A 89 -14.12 14.38 -18.03
CA SER A 89 -13.24 13.21 -17.97
C SER A 89 -11.96 13.45 -17.15
N GLY A 90 -12.07 14.12 -15.99
CA GLY A 90 -10.95 14.79 -15.32
C GLY A 90 -10.68 14.36 -13.89
N MET A 91 -9.45 14.60 -13.45
CA MET A 91 -8.94 14.42 -12.06
C MET A 91 -9.65 15.29 -11.02
N ALA A 92 -10.62 16.12 -11.42
CA ALA A 92 -11.30 17.13 -10.61
C ALA A 92 -12.64 16.67 -10.02
N VAL A 93 -12.97 15.38 -10.09
CA VAL A 93 -14.23 14.78 -9.59
C VAL A 93 -14.66 15.32 -8.20
N ALA A 94 -13.72 15.45 -7.26
CA ALA A 94 -14.01 15.98 -5.93
C ALA A 94 -14.29 17.49 -5.90
N ALA A 95 -13.62 18.27 -6.77
CA ALA A 95 -13.82 19.71 -6.89
C ALA A 95 -15.12 20.03 -7.66
N GLU A 96 -15.44 19.26 -8.69
CA GLU A 96 -16.72 19.34 -9.42
C GLU A 96 -17.91 19.07 -8.50
N LEU A 97 -17.84 17.98 -7.72
CA LEU A 97 -18.87 17.67 -6.73
C LEU A 97 -19.03 18.79 -5.69
N ALA A 98 -17.92 19.38 -5.23
CA ALA A 98 -17.96 20.50 -4.30
C ALA A 98 -18.62 21.75 -4.92
N GLY A 99 -18.34 22.05 -6.19
CA GLY A 99 -18.96 23.15 -6.93
C GLY A 99 -20.47 22.99 -7.06
N ILE A 100 -20.93 21.82 -7.53
CA ILE A 100 -22.36 21.51 -7.70
C ILE A 100 -23.12 21.59 -6.38
N ILE A 101 -22.52 21.07 -5.29
CA ILE A 101 -23.11 21.16 -3.96
C ILE A 101 -23.13 22.61 -3.47
N GLY A 102 -22.11 23.40 -3.79
CA GLY A 102 -22.04 24.83 -3.50
C GLY A 102 -23.14 25.64 -4.15
N ASP A 103 -23.43 25.37 -5.42
CA ASP A 103 -24.48 26.06 -6.17
C ASP A 103 -25.86 25.77 -5.59
N LYS A 104 -26.08 24.55 -5.07
CA LYS A 104 -27.39 24.11 -4.56
C LYS A 104 -27.61 24.40 -3.07
N TYR A 105 -26.57 24.32 -2.24
CA TYR A 105 -26.68 24.38 -0.78
C TYR A 105 -25.80 25.45 -0.13
N GLY A 106 -25.04 26.20 -0.93
CA GLY A 106 -24.21 27.31 -0.49
C GLY A 106 -22.75 26.95 -0.23
N LEU A 107 -21.94 28.01 -0.16
CA LEU A 107 -20.48 27.98 -0.08
C LEU A 107 -19.91 27.16 1.11
N PRO A 108 -20.48 27.18 2.33
CA PRO A 108 -19.93 26.42 3.46
C PRO A 108 -19.90 24.90 3.20
N LEU A 109 -20.93 24.37 2.54
CA LEU A 109 -21.00 22.95 2.24
C LEU A 109 -20.03 22.57 1.11
N ALA A 110 -19.86 23.45 0.12
CA ALA A 110 -18.84 23.31 -0.93
C ALA A 110 -17.43 23.15 -0.34
N TYR A 111 -17.04 24.05 0.57
CA TYR A 111 -15.74 23.99 1.24
C TYR A 111 -15.56 22.70 2.04
N THR A 112 -16.61 22.25 2.73
CA THR A 112 -16.57 21.01 3.51
C THR A 112 -16.30 19.81 2.60
N VAL A 113 -17.03 19.69 1.49
CA VAL A 113 -16.86 18.59 0.53
C VAL A 113 -15.47 18.63 -0.13
N ALA A 114 -15.02 19.82 -0.57
CA ALA A 114 -13.70 19.99 -1.16
C ALA A 114 -12.58 19.61 -0.17
N MET A 115 -12.70 20.05 1.09
CA MET A 115 -11.73 19.74 2.14
C MET A 115 -11.70 18.25 2.46
N LEU A 116 -12.85 17.58 2.53
CA LEU A 116 -12.92 16.14 2.74
C LEU A 116 -12.27 15.36 1.58
N GLY A 117 -12.56 15.75 0.33
CA GLY A 117 -11.93 15.16 -0.85
C GLY A 117 -10.41 15.32 -0.83
N ALA A 118 -9.93 16.53 -0.55
CA ALA A 118 -8.51 16.82 -0.40
C ALA A 118 -7.87 15.99 0.73
N TRP A 119 -8.55 15.87 1.88
CA TRP A 119 -8.04 15.11 3.03
C TRP A 119 -7.93 13.61 2.75
N ILE A 120 -8.91 13.02 2.06
CA ILE A 120 -8.90 11.61 1.67
C ILE A 120 -7.74 11.33 0.71
N LEU A 121 -7.58 12.16 -0.33
CA LEU A 121 -6.48 12.04 -1.28
C LEU A 121 -5.13 12.23 -0.60
N PHE A 122 -4.99 13.28 0.22
CA PHE A 122 -3.76 13.57 0.97
C PHE A 122 -3.36 12.41 1.89
N LYS A 123 -4.29 11.90 2.70
CA LYS A 123 -4.04 10.76 3.59
C LYS A 123 -3.57 9.53 2.80
N THR A 124 -4.18 9.27 1.64
CA THR A 124 -3.84 8.14 0.78
C THR A 124 -2.42 8.28 0.22
N GLN A 125 -2.05 9.46 -0.26
CA GLN A 125 -0.70 9.73 -0.76
C GLN A 125 0.36 9.64 0.34
N LEU A 126 0.07 10.17 1.54
CA LEU A 126 0.96 10.06 2.69
C LEU A 126 1.22 8.60 3.05
N LEU A 127 0.17 7.78 3.06
CA LEU A 127 0.28 6.35 3.31
C LEU A 127 1.19 5.68 2.27
N ILE A 128 0.95 5.89 0.97
CA ILE A 128 1.77 5.32 -0.11
C ILE A 128 3.23 5.74 0.02
N LEU A 129 3.50 7.02 0.26
CA LEU A 129 4.85 7.55 0.45
C LEU A 129 5.58 6.85 1.61
N GLU A 130 4.94 6.76 2.78
CA GLU A 130 5.50 6.08 3.94
C GLU A 130 5.79 4.60 3.65
N GLY A 131 4.89 3.92 2.95
CA GLY A 131 5.05 2.52 2.55
C GLY A 131 6.26 2.31 1.65
N THR A 132 6.36 3.09 0.58
CA THR A 132 7.44 2.99 -0.40
C THR A 132 8.79 3.27 0.24
N VAL A 133 8.91 4.36 0.99
CA VAL A 133 10.17 4.72 1.66
C VAL A 133 10.60 3.63 2.64
N ARG A 134 9.67 3.09 3.44
CA ARG A 134 9.97 2.01 4.39
C ARG A 134 10.38 0.73 3.66
N SER A 135 9.68 0.35 2.59
CA SER A 135 10.01 -0.84 1.80
C SER A 135 11.38 -0.76 1.15
N VAL A 136 11.74 0.39 0.56
CA VAL A 136 13.08 0.61 -0.01
C VAL A 136 14.15 0.60 1.08
N THR A 137 13.87 1.23 2.23
CA THR A 137 14.78 1.22 3.38
C THR A 137 15.06 -0.21 3.86
N ASP A 138 14.02 -1.01 4.06
CA ASP A 138 14.14 -2.40 4.52
C ASP A 138 14.89 -3.27 3.49
N LEU A 139 14.65 -3.07 2.19
CA LEU A 139 15.36 -3.77 1.12
C LEU A 139 16.86 -3.43 1.11
N LEU A 140 17.20 -2.14 1.17
CA LEU A 140 18.60 -1.68 1.16
C LEU A 140 19.35 -2.12 2.43
N TRP A 141 18.66 -2.04 3.59
CA TRP A 141 19.22 -2.44 4.88
C TRP A 141 19.50 -3.95 4.97
N SER A 142 18.60 -4.78 4.43
CA SER A 142 18.76 -6.23 4.39
C SER A 142 19.79 -6.69 3.35
N SER A 143 19.87 -6.01 2.20
CA SER A 143 20.68 -6.45 1.06
C SER A 143 22.16 -6.05 1.13
N SER A 144 22.53 -4.98 1.86
CA SER A 144 23.91 -4.46 1.84
C SER A 144 24.51 -4.27 3.23
N ARG A 145 25.62 -4.96 3.49
CA ARG A 145 26.44 -4.78 4.69
C ARG A 145 27.09 -3.40 4.75
N ARG A 146 27.49 -2.84 3.60
CA ARG A 146 28.08 -1.49 3.51
C ARG A 146 27.10 -0.40 3.93
N ILE A 147 25.83 -0.52 3.54
CA ILE A 147 24.77 0.42 3.93
C ILE A 147 24.47 0.33 5.44
N ARG A 148 24.66 -0.86 6.03
CA ARG A 148 24.49 -1.08 7.46
C ARG A 148 25.61 -0.50 8.32
N GLU A 149 26.83 -0.52 7.80
CA GLU A 149 28.00 0.07 8.45
C GLU A 149 28.08 1.58 8.22
N TRP A 150 27.38 2.09 7.19
CA TRP A 150 27.25 3.51 6.89
C TRP A 150 26.56 4.27 8.04
N ARG A 151 27.09 5.45 8.36
CA ARG A 151 26.66 6.32 9.48
C ARG A 151 26.42 5.57 10.79
N ARG A 152 27.33 4.66 11.16
CA ARG A 152 27.32 3.91 12.43
C ARG A 152 26.09 3.03 12.64
N GLY A 153 25.42 2.61 11.57
CA GLY A 153 24.25 1.73 11.65
C GLY A 153 22.97 2.41 12.13
N ASP A 154 22.83 3.71 11.88
CA ASP A 154 21.57 4.42 12.11
C ASP A 154 20.62 4.25 10.91
N ALA A 155 19.67 3.31 11.03
CA ALA A 155 18.63 3.09 10.03
C ALA A 155 17.74 4.33 9.77
N ARG A 156 17.69 5.29 10.70
CA ARG A 156 16.92 6.53 10.52
C ARG A 156 17.52 7.42 9.44
N ALA A 157 18.85 7.56 9.42
CA ALA A 157 19.53 8.39 8.42
C ALA A 157 19.25 7.87 7.00
N LEU A 158 19.23 6.54 6.82
CA LEU A 158 18.85 5.90 5.57
C LEU A 158 17.38 6.20 5.20
N TYR A 159 16.45 5.98 6.14
CA TYR A 159 15.03 6.26 5.93
C TYR A 159 14.76 7.70 5.50
N TYR A 160 15.32 8.68 6.23
CA TYR A 160 15.12 10.11 5.92
C TYR A 160 15.79 10.54 4.62
N SER A 161 16.93 9.92 4.27
CA SER A 161 17.57 10.18 2.97
C SER A 161 16.70 9.70 1.82
N ILE A 162 16.11 8.51 1.94
CA ILE A 162 15.20 7.95 0.93
C ILE A 162 13.91 8.78 0.87
N LEU A 163 13.38 9.23 2.01
CA LEU A 163 12.21 10.11 2.07
C LEU A 163 12.49 11.42 1.31
N ALA A 164 13.60 12.09 1.63
CA ALA A 164 13.98 13.35 0.99
C ALA A 164 14.16 13.16 -0.52
N LEU A 165 14.86 12.10 -0.94
CA LEU A 165 15.03 11.76 -2.35
C LEU A 165 13.69 11.54 -3.06
N THR A 166 12.77 10.81 -2.42
CA THR A 166 11.44 10.51 -2.99
C THR A 166 10.59 11.78 -3.13
N VAL A 167 10.63 12.68 -2.14
CA VAL A 167 9.92 13.96 -2.19
C VAL A 167 10.49 14.87 -3.28
N VAL A 168 11.82 15.02 -3.33
CA VAL A 168 12.49 15.83 -4.36
C VAL A 168 12.20 15.28 -5.75
N TRP A 169 12.28 13.96 -5.94
CA TRP A 169 11.92 13.32 -7.20
C TRP A 169 10.46 13.56 -7.58
N GLY A 170 9.53 13.47 -6.63
CA GLY A 170 8.11 13.78 -6.87
C GLY A 170 7.90 15.21 -7.37
N LEU A 171 8.59 16.19 -6.77
CA LEU A 171 8.52 17.59 -7.21
C LEU A 171 9.08 17.80 -8.63
N ILE A 172 10.13 17.06 -9.00
CA ILE A 172 10.70 17.09 -10.35
C ILE A 172 9.73 16.44 -11.34
N ALA A 173 9.22 15.25 -11.03
CA ALA A 173 8.31 14.50 -11.89
C ALA A 173 7.05 15.30 -12.24
N LEU A 174 6.48 16.04 -11.28
CA LEU A 174 5.34 16.94 -11.49
C LEU A 174 5.61 18.06 -12.52
N ARG A 175 6.88 18.42 -12.76
CA ARG A 175 7.25 19.42 -13.77
C ARG A 175 7.53 18.81 -15.14
N MET A 176 7.81 17.51 -15.23
CA MET A 176 8.24 16.86 -16.47
C MET A 176 7.07 16.34 -17.31
N THR A 177 5.97 15.92 -16.68
CA THR A 177 4.87 15.23 -17.39
C THR A 177 3.52 15.63 -16.80
N GLN A 178 2.46 15.57 -17.61
CA GLN A 178 1.09 15.76 -17.14
C GLN A 178 0.75 14.74 -16.03
N PRO A 179 0.12 15.15 -14.91
CA PRO A 179 -0.19 14.27 -13.79
C PRO A 179 -1.00 13.02 -14.17
N ILE A 180 -1.87 13.12 -15.18
CA ILE A 180 -2.70 12.00 -15.62
C ILE A 180 -1.89 10.85 -16.23
N ILE A 181 -0.87 11.16 -17.02
CA ILE A 181 0.01 10.16 -17.63
C ILE A 181 0.83 9.46 -16.54
N LEU A 182 1.33 10.23 -15.56
CA LEU A 182 2.04 9.67 -14.39
C LEU A 182 1.13 8.74 -13.57
N LEU A 183 -0.14 9.12 -13.39
CA LEU A 183 -1.13 8.31 -12.70
C LEU A 183 -1.41 7.01 -13.47
N GLN A 184 -1.68 7.07 -14.77
CA GLN A 184 -1.92 5.90 -15.62
C GLN A 184 -0.70 4.96 -15.63
N LEU A 185 0.50 5.50 -15.79
CA LEU A 185 1.74 4.71 -15.75
C LEU A 185 1.90 4.03 -14.38
N SER A 186 1.66 4.73 -13.28
CA SER A 186 1.74 4.16 -11.93
C SER A 186 0.70 3.05 -11.71
N ALA A 187 -0.51 3.19 -12.25
CA ALA A 187 -1.56 2.19 -12.16
C ALA A 187 -1.20 0.90 -12.92
N ASN A 188 -0.64 1.03 -14.13
CA ASN A 188 -0.16 -0.11 -14.91
C ASN A 188 1.04 -0.80 -14.24
N MET A 189 1.97 -0.01 -13.67
CA MET A 189 3.07 -0.57 -12.87
C MET A 189 2.59 -1.32 -11.64
N ALA A 190 1.55 -0.84 -10.95
CA ALA A 190 0.97 -1.57 -9.84
C ALA A 190 0.44 -2.95 -10.27
N GLY A 191 -0.16 -3.06 -11.46
CA GLY A 191 -0.55 -4.33 -12.07
C GLY A 191 0.63 -5.29 -12.23
N LEU A 192 1.76 -4.82 -12.77
CA LEU A 192 2.98 -5.62 -12.90
C LEU A 192 3.52 -6.08 -11.53
N VAL A 193 3.52 -5.18 -10.55
CA VAL A 193 3.90 -5.51 -9.17
C VAL A 193 2.99 -6.60 -8.59
N PHE A 194 1.68 -6.57 -8.85
CA PHE A 194 0.76 -7.62 -8.40
C PHE A 194 1.06 -8.98 -9.03
N VAL A 195 1.42 -9.04 -10.31
CA VAL A 195 1.80 -10.29 -10.97
C VAL A 195 3.06 -10.87 -10.32
N VAL A 196 4.12 -10.08 -10.20
CA VAL A 196 5.38 -10.54 -9.61
C VAL A 196 5.21 -10.93 -8.15
N SER A 197 4.48 -10.11 -7.38
CA SER A 197 4.27 -10.36 -5.94
C SER A 197 3.42 -11.59 -5.68
N SER A 198 2.34 -11.79 -6.44
CA SER A 198 1.46 -12.96 -6.28
C SER A 198 2.20 -14.28 -6.54
N LEU A 199 2.98 -14.34 -7.62
CA LEU A 199 3.80 -15.52 -7.94
C LEU A 199 4.90 -15.77 -6.89
N LYS A 200 5.60 -14.73 -6.44
CA LYS A 200 6.62 -14.87 -5.39
C LYS A 200 6.02 -15.29 -4.05
N ILE A 201 4.89 -14.71 -3.65
CA ILE A 201 4.18 -15.10 -2.43
C ILE A 201 3.74 -16.56 -2.53
N LEU A 202 3.22 -16.98 -3.69
CA LEU A 202 2.83 -18.37 -3.92
C LEU A 202 4.05 -19.31 -3.77
N HIS A 203 5.17 -18.99 -4.41
CA HIS A 203 6.40 -19.76 -4.31
C HIS A 203 6.90 -19.87 -2.87
N ILE A 204 7.05 -18.74 -2.17
CA ILE A 204 7.51 -18.71 -0.77
C ILE A 204 6.58 -19.54 0.13
N ASN A 205 5.27 -19.43 -0.08
CA ASN A 205 4.28 -20.13 0.75
C ASN A 205 4.25 -21.65 0.52
N THR A 206 4.76 -22.15 -0.60
CA THR A 206 4.80 -23.58 -0.92
C THR A 206 6.17 -24.21 -0.68
N THR A 207 7.26 -23.46 -0.86
CA THR A 207 8.63 -23.99 -0.75
C THR A 207 9.27 -23.73 0.62
N LEU A 208 9.11 -22.54 1.19
CA LEU A 208 9.81 -22.14 2.41
C LEU A 208 9.02 -22.37 3.70
N LEU A 209 7.68 -22.46 3.62
CA LEU A 209 6.84 -22.66 4.81
C LEU A 209 6.73 -24.15 5.22
N PRO A 210 6.80 -24.44 6.54
CA PRO A 210 6.47 -25.75 7.08
C PRO A 210 5.06 -26.19 6.66
N PRO A 211 4.85 -27.50 6.35
CA PRO A 211 3.57 -28.02 5.87
C PRO A 211 2.35 -27.61 6.70
N GLU A 212 2.52 -27.47 8.02
CA GLU A 212 1.49 -27.17 9.01
C GLU A 212 0.94 -25.73 8.92
N ILE A 213 1.73 -24.81 8.34
CA ILE A 213 1.39 -23.38 8.24
C ILE A 213 0.97 -22.98 6.82
N ARG A 214 1.09 -23.90 5.85
CA ARG A 214 0.85 -23.59 4.45
C ARG A 214 -0.59 -23.12 4.22
N PRO A 215 -0.81 -22.15 3.31
CA PRO A 215 -2.15 -21.71 2.97
C PRO A 215 -2.96 -22.85 2.33
N SER A 216 -4.28 -22.81 2.54
CA SER A 216 -5.22 -23.73 1.91
C SER A 216 -5.20 -23.62 0.38
N LEU A 217 -5.64 -24.69 -0.29
CA LEU A 217 -5.58 -24.78 -1.76
C LEU A 217 -6.35 -23.65 -2.46
N TRP A 218 -7.51 -23.24 -1.93
CA TRP A 218 -8.27 -22.12 -2.50
C TRP A 218 -7.44 -20.82 -2.52
N ARG A 219 -6.70 -20.50 -1.45
CA ARG A 219 -5.88 -19.28 -1.38
C ARG A 219 -4.73 -19.32 -2.38
N ARG A 220 -4.18 -20.50 -2.65
CA ARG A 220 -3.17 -20.68 -3.71
C ARG A 220 -3.78 -20.46 -5.08
N GLY A 221 -4.96 -21.02 -5.34
CA GLY A 221 -5.73 -20.77 -6.55
C GLY A 221 -6.05 -19.29 -6.76
N ALA A 222 -6.43 -18.58 -5.69
CA ALA A 222 -6.68 -17.14 -5.71
C ALA A 222 -5.45 -16.33 -6.12
N LEU A 223 -4.25 -16.69 -5.62
CA LEU A 223 -3.00 -16.04 -6.03
C LEU A 223 -2.68 -16.28 -7.51
N VAL A 224 -2.93 -17.49 -8.02
CA VAL A 224 -2.77 -17.79 -9.45
C VAL A 224 -3.75 -16.99 -10.29
N LEU A 225 -5.03 -16.97 -9.90
CA LEU A 225 -6.07 -16.20 -10.58
C LEU A 225 -5.71 -14.71 -10.60
N MET A 226 -5.21 -14.17 -9.48
CA MET A 226 -4.75 -12.78 -9.38
C MET A 226 -3.58 -12.51 -10.33
N ALA A 227 -2.62 -13.43 -10.43
CA ALA A 227 -1.50 -13.31 -11.35
C ALA A 227 -1.96 -13.32 -12.82
N ILE A 228 -2.91 -14.20 -13.18
CA ILE A 228 -3.47 -14.28 -14.53
C ILE A 228 -4.28 -13.02 -14.86
N PHE A 229 -5.14 -12.58 -13.93
CA PHE A 229 -5.99 -11.41 -14.12
C PHE A 229 -5.17 -10.13 -14.31
N TYR A 230 -4.24 -9.81 -13.41
CA TYR A 230 -3.40 -8.63 -13.61
C TYR A 230 -2.40 -8.81 -14.75
N GLY A 231 -1.98 -10.05 -15.01
CA GLY A 231 -1.10 -10.39 -16.14
C GLY A 231 -1.74 -10.09 -17.49
N SER A 232 -3.03 -10.35 -17.65
CA SER A 232 -3.74 -10.02 -18.89
C SER A 232 -3.82 -8.50 -19.10
N PHE A 233 -4.09 -7.69 -18.07
CA PHE A 233 -4.05 -6.23 -18.19
C PHE A 233 -2.65 -5.70 -18.53
N VAL A 234 -1.60 -6.25 -17.93
CA VAL A 234 -0.22 -5.87 -18.25
C VAL A 234 0.12 -6.24 -19.70
N LEU A 235 -0.30 -7.42 -20.17
CA LEU A 235 -0.12 -7.83 -21.57
C LEU A 235 -0.86 -6.89 -22.53
N LEU A 236 -2.13 -6.56 -22.24
CA LEU A 236 -2.90 -5.62 -23.04
C LEU A 236 -2.25 -4.24 -23.08
N TRP A 237 -1.72 -3.77 -21.94
CA TRP A 237 -1.00 -2.50 -21.88
C TRP A 237 0.30 -2.52 -22.71
N LEU A 238 1.09 -3.60 -22.63
CA LEU A 238 2.31 -3.75 -23.44
C LEU A 238 2.02 -3.81 -24.94
N ILE A 239 0.92 -4.45 -25.33
CA ILE A 239 0.48 -4.53 -26.74
C ILE A 239 -0.08 -3.18 -27.22
N GLY A 240 -0.81 -2.46 -26.36
CA GLY A 240 -1.45 -1.18 -26.66
C GLY A 240 -0.49 0.03 -26.69
N GLY A 241 0.78 -0.15 -26.33
CA GLY A 241 1.79 0.90 -26.30
C GLY A 241 2.13 1.38 -24.88
N PHE A 242 3.43 1.55 -24.62
CA PHE A 242 3.95 1.89 -23.29
C PHE A 242 3.52 3.28 -22.80
N LEU A 243 3.32 4.21 -23.74
CA LEU A 243 2.84 5.56 -23.47
C LEU A 243 1.34 5.62 -23.81
N PRO A 244 0.48 6.03 -22.87
CA PRO A 244 -0.90 6.37 -23.20
C PRO A 244 -0.86 7.49 -24.25
N THR A 245 -1.56 7.30 -25.37
CA THR A 245 -1.78 8.39 -26.33
C THR A 245 -2.58 9.49 -25.64
N PRO A 246 -2.22 10.78 -25.81
CA PRO A 246 -2.89 11.90 -25.15
C PRO A 246 -4.38 11.97 -25.49
#